data_AF-A0A831KJL4-F1
#
_entry.id   AF-A0A831KJL4-F1
#
_cell.length_a   1.000
_cell.length_b   1.000
_cell.length_c   1.000
_cell.angle_alpha   90.00
_cell.angle_beta   90.00
_cell.angle_gamma   90.00
#
_symmetry.space_group_name_H-M   'P 1'
#
loop_
_entity.id
_entity.type
_entity.pdbx_description
1 polymer ?
#
loop_
_entity_poly.entity_id
_entity_poly.type
_entity_poly.pdbx_seq_one_letter_code
_entity_poly.pdbx_strand_id
1 'polypeptide(L)' 'DGFTNSGTRRQALTTALLLYPMKHVTVKLEYRHDWANSATFGRGETGSRHDSDDTLAAQFLFAF' A
#
# COMPACT_ATOMS: atom_id res chain seq x y z
N ASP A 1 21.74 -31.88 -1.40
CA ASP A 1 20.50 -31.20 -1.81
C ASP A 1 20.42 -29.83 -1.21
N GLY A 2 20.60 -28.81 -2.05
CA GLY A 2 20.73 -27.41 -1.63
C GLY A 2 19.36 -26.81 -1.32
N PHE A 3 19.20 -26.25 -0.13
CA PHE A 3 18.04 -25.43 0.22
C PHE A 3 18.06 -24.14 -0.60
N THR A 4 17.22 -24.05 -1.63
CA THR A 4 16.88 -22.77 -2.26
C THR A 4 15.95 -22.00 -1.33
N ASN A 5 16.50 -21.25 -0.38
CA ASN A 5 15.72 -20.25 0.34
C ASN A 5 15.65 -18.99 -0.54
N SER A 6 14.56 -18.83 -1.29
CA SER A 6 14.37 -17.69 -2.20
C SER A 6 13.94 -16.40 -1.49
N GLY A 7 13.73 -16.44 -0.16
CA GLY A 7 13.22 -15.33 0.64
C GLY A 7 11.84 -14.82 0.21
N THR A 8 11.22 -14.01 1.07
CA THR A 8 10.01 -13.27 0.68
C THR A 8 10.39 -12.03 -0.11
N ARG A 9 9.85 -11.89 -1.32
CA ARG A 9 9.94 -10.70 -2.16
C ARG A 9 8.60 -9.98 -2.10
N ARG A 10 8.60 -8.76 -1.58
CA ARG A 10 7.43 -7.86 -1.58
C ARG A 10 7.65 -6.75 -2.60
N GLN A 11 6.60 -6.38 -3.31
CA GLN A 11 6.58 -5.27 -4.25
C GLN A 11 5.28 -4.50 -4.03
N ALA A 12 5.27 -3.24 -4.44
CA ALA A 12 4.10 -2.40 -4.33
C ALA A 12 4.00 -1.47 -5.54
N LEU A 13 2.77 -1.20 -5.95
CA LEU A 13 2.41 -0.16 -6.89
C LEU A 13 1.61 0.90 -6.15
N THR A 14 2.06 2.16 -6.20
CA THR A 14 1.35 3.29 -5.62
C THR A 14 0.98 4.28 -6.71
N THR A 15 -0.28 4.69 -6.72
CA THR A 15 -0.78 5.76 -7.58
C THR A 15 -1.42 6.82 -6.71
N ALA A 16 -1.16 8.09 -7.00
CA ALA A 16 -1.73 9.20 -6.26
C ALA A 16 -2.25 10.27 -7.21
N LEU A 17 -3.45 10.78 -6.93
CA LEU A 17 -4.01 11.98 -7.53
C LEU A 17 -3.84 13.13 -6.54
N LEU A 18 -3.17 14.20 -6.97
CA LEU A 18 -3.00 15.43 -6.19
C LEU A 18 -3.83 16.54 -6.83
N LEU A 19 -4.70 17.14 -6.02
CA LEU A 19 -5.55 18.26 -6.39
C LEU A 19 -5.13 19.49 -5.59
N TYR A 20 -5.01 20.62 -6.29
CA TYR A 20 -4.64 21.91 -5.70
C TYR A 20 -5.78 22.92 -5.91
N PRO A 21 -6.90 22.78 -5.20
CA PRO A 21 -8.06 23.64 -5.40
C PRO A 21 -7.80 25.09 -4.97
N MET A 22 -6.87 25.32 -4.03
CA MET A 22 -6.50 26.63 -3.52
C MET A 22 -5.00 26.64 -3.16
N LYS A 23 -4.37 27.81 -3.06
CA LYS A 23 -2.93 27.95 -2.72
C LYS A 23 -2.53 27.25 -1.40
N HIS A 24 -3.45 27.23 -0.45
CA HIS A 24 -3.24 26.70 0.90
C HIS A 24 -3.85 25.31 1.09
N VAL A 25 -4.46 24.73 0.05
CA VAL A 25 -5.21 23.47 0.16
C VAL A 25 -4.64 22.47 -0.82
N THR A 26 -4.26 21.30 -0.32
CA THR A 26 -3.91 20.13 -1.14
C THR A 26 -4.80 18.96 -0.74
N VAL A 27 -5.40 18.30 -1.72
CA VAL A 27 -6.14 17.05 -1.53
C VAL A 27 -5.40 15.94 -2.26
N LYS A 28 -5.10 14.85 -1.56
CA LYS A 28 -4.42 13.69 -2.14
C LYS A 28 -5.31 12.45 -1.99
N LEU A 29 -5.51 11.75 -3.08
CA LEU A 29 -6.12 10.43 -3.11
C LEU A 29 -5.05 9.43 -3.53
N GLU A 30 -4.84 8.37 -2.76
CA GLU A 30 -3.82 7.37 -3.02
C GLU A 30 -4.44 5.97 -3.03
N TYR A 31 -4.05 5.18 -4.03
CA TYR A 31 -4.28 3.74 -4.08
C TYR A 31 -2.93 3.04 -4.09
N ARG A 32 -2.81 1.99 -3.27
CA ARG A 32 -1.61 1.18 -3.16
C ARG A 32 -1.98 -0.29 -3.22
N HIS A 33 -1.37 -1.00 -4.14
CA HIS A 33 -1.46 -2.44 -4.28
C HIS A 33 -0.13 -3.06 -3.91
N ASP A 34 -0.11 -3.93 -2.89
CA ASP A 34 1.05 -4.68 -2.46
C ASP A 34 0.90 -6.15 -2.83
N TRP A 35 2.00 -6.78 -3.24
CA TRP A 35 2.06 -8.22 -3.46
C TRP A 35 3.37 -8.82 -2.97
N ALA A 36 3.33 -10.11 -2.67
CA ALA A 36 4.47 -10.89 -2.23
C ALA A 36 4.45 -12.28 -2.85
N ASN A 37 5.63 -12.88 -3.02
CA ASN A 37 5.74 -14.29 -3.42
C ASN A 37 5.38 -15.30 -2.30
N SER A 38 4.85 -14.84 -1.16
CA SER A 38 4.48 -15.66 0.00
C SER A 38 3.44 -14.93 0.86
N ALA A 39 2.58 -15.69 1.54
CA ALA A 39 1.50 -15.15 2.36
C ALA A 39 2.03 -14.40 3.61
N THR A 40 2.15 -13.08 3.50
CA THR A 40 2.76 -12.21 4.52
C THR A 40 1.87 -11.05 4.98
N PHE A 41 0.75 -10.80 4.29
CA PHE A 41 -0.21 -9.76 4.66
C PHE A 41 -1.27 -10.36 5.60
N GLY A 42 -1.31 -9.90 6.84
CA GLY A 42 -2.27 -10.39 7.83
C GLY A 42 -3.58 -9.60 7.77
N ARG A 43 -4.72 -10.31 7.78
CA ARG A 43 -6.03 -9.68 8.00
C ARG A 43 -6.34 -9.67 9.50
N GLY A 44 -6.53 -8.48 10.08
CA GLY A 44 -6.62 -8.26 11.53
C GLY A 44 -7.73 -9.01 12.26
N GLU A 45 -8.75 -9.50 11.55
CA GLU A 45 -9.95 -10.12 12.16
C GLU A 45 -9.93 -11.66 12.17
N THR A 46 -9.27 -12.29 11.20
CA THR A 46 -9.32 -13.74 10.98
C THR A 46 -8.00 -14.46 11.22
N GLY A 47 -6.91 -13.70 11.44
CA GLY A 47 -5.54 -14.25 11.54
C GLY A 47 -5.04 -14.88 10.24
N SER A 48 -5.82 -14.79 9.16
CA SER A 48 -5.46 -15.30 7.84
C SER A 48 -4.37 -14.44 7.22
N ARG A 49 -3.46 -15.10 6.49
CA ARG A 49 -2.41 -14.43 5.72
C ARG A 49 -2.70 -14.55 4.24
N HIS A 50 -2.45 -13.46 3.53
CA HIS A 50 -2.61 -13.32 2.09
C HIS A 50 -1.29 -12.91 1.46
N ASP A 51 -1.16 -13.13 0.16
CA ASP A 51 -0.02 -12.76 -0.67
C ASP A 51 -0.16 -11.37 -1.28
N SER A 52 -1.33 -10.72 -1.17
CA SER A 52 -1.56 -9.34 -1.56
C SER A 52 -2.32 -8.53 -0.51
N ASP A 53 -2.23 -7.21 -0.61
CA ASP A 53 -2.99 -6.25 0.20
C ASP A 53 -3.28 -4.97 -0.61
N ASP A 54 -4.46 -4.39 -0.40
CA ASP A 54 -4.93 -3.20 -1.10
C ASP A 54 -5.24 -2.10 -0.08
N THR A 55 -4.60 -0.94 -0.23
CA THR A 55 -4.83 0.22 0.63
C THR A 55 -5.35 1.39 -0.19
N LEU A 56 -6.44 1.99 0.26
CA LEU A 56 -6.96 3.26 -0.24
C LEU A 56 -6.82 4.33 0.85
N ALA A 57 -6.25 5.48 0.51
CA ALA A 57 -6.06 6.59 1.43
C ALA A 57 -6.50 7.93 0.82
N ALA A 58 -7.05 8.80 1.66
CA ALA A 58 -7.36 10.19 1.33
C ALA A 58 -6.71 11.10 2.36
N GLN A 59 -6.06 12.17 1.89
CA GLN A 59 -5.40 13.15 2.73
C GLN A 59 -5.86 14.56 2.35
N PHE A 60 -6.18 15.35 3.36
CA PHE A 60 -6.47 16.77 3.23
C PHE A 60 -5.39 17.57 3.97
N LEU A 61 -4.70 18.47 3.26
CA LEU A 61 -3.66 19.31 3.83
C LEU A 61 -4.05 20.77 3.68
N PHE A 62 -3.91 21.51 4.79
CA PHE A 62 -4.01 22.96 4.83
C PHE A 62 -2.68 23.56 5.30
N ALA A 63 -2.10 24.50 4.55
CA ALA A 63 -0.81 25.14 4.85
C ALA A 63 -0.97 26.66 4.98
N PHE A 64 -0.35 27.26 6.02
CA PHE A 64 -0.45 28.69 6.37
C PHE A 64 0.88 29.43 6.14
#